data_AF-A0AAV5SY61-F1
#
_entry.id   AF-A0AAV5SY61-F1
#
_cell.length_a   1.000
_cell.length_b   1.000
_cell.length_c   1.000
_cell.angle_alpha   90.00
_cell.angle_beta   90.00
_cell.angle_gamma   90.00
#
_symmetry.space_group_name_H-M   'P 1'
#
loop_
_entity.id
_entity.type
_entity.pdbx_description
1 polymer ?
#
loop_
_entity_poly.entity_id
_entity_poly.type
_entity_poly.pdbx_seq_one_letter_code
_entity_poly.pdbx_strand_id
1 'polypeptide(L)' 'KVSADFIVRRMLNNSYDVRMRPPSKDQKGNNAPVVVNANILIQSVSDIDFISMQYDAKITLREYWKVS' A
#
# COMPACT_ATOMS: atom_id res chain seq x y z
N LYS A 1 -9.84 -26.58 12.20
CA LYS A 1 -10.05 -25.20 11.67
C LYS A 1 -8.67 -24.56 11.51
N VAL A 2 -8.33 -24.08 10.32
CA VAL A 2 -7.07 -23.34 10.11
C VAL A 2 -7.25 -21.94 10.72
N SER A 3 -6.30 -21.50 11.56
CA SER A 3 -6.32 -20.17 12.17
C SER A 3 -5.57 -19.16 11.30
N ALA A 4 -5.96 -17.88 11.39
CA ALA A 4 -5.29 -16.81 10.65
C ALA A 4 -3.79 -16.70 11.03
N ASP A 5 -3.47 -16.87 12.31
CA ASP A 5 -2.09 -16.86 12.81
C ASP A 5 -1.22 -17.94 12.15
N PHE A 6 -1.75 -19.16 11.98
CA PHE A 6 -1.03 -20.23 11.29
C PHE A 6 -0.68 -19.88 9.84
N ILE A 7 -1.61 -19.24 9.11
CA ILE A 7 -1.39 -18.85 7.70
C ILE A 7 -0.34 -17.74 7.61
N VAL A 8 -0.43 -16.72 8.48
CA VAL A 8 0.51 -15.59 8.49
C VAL A 8 1.93 -16.07 8.78
N ARG A 9 2.12 -16.92 9.79
CA ARG A 9 3.44 -17.50 10.12
C ARG A 9 4.01 -18.31 8.97
N ARG A 10 3.17 -19.10 8.28
CA ARG A 10 3.62 -19.90 7.13
C ARG A 10 4.07 -19.02 5.97
N MET A 11 3.37 -17.92 5.69
CA MET A 11 3.73 -17.00 4.61
C MET A 11 5.01 -16.23 4.92
N LEU A 12 5.17 -15.74 6.15
CA LEU A 12 6.35 -14.97 6.55
C LEU A 12 7.62 -15.83 6.65
N ASN A 13 7.50 -17.08 7.10
CA ASN A 13 8.66 -17.97 7.27
C ASN A 13 9.16 -18.57 5.93
N ASN A 14 8.41 -18.43 4.84
CA ASN A 14 8.75 -19.06 3.55
C ASN A 14 9.48 -18.06 2.63
N SER A 15 10.69 -17.68 3.02
CA SER A 15 11.59 -16.83 2.22
C SER A 15 10.99 -15.48 1.79
N TYR A 16 10.11 -14.91 2.62
CA TYR A 16 9.57 -13.57 2.38
C TYR A 16 10.51 -12.52 2.99
N ASP A 17 11.00 -11.61 2.15
CA ASP A 17 11.76 -10.44 2.59
C ASP A 17 10.93 -9.17 2.37
N VAL A 18 10.60 -8.49 3.46
CA VAL A 18 9.82 -7.24 3.47
C VAL A 18 10.52 -6.08 2.75
N ARG A 19 11.84 -6.16 2.58
CA ARG A 19 12.65 -5.12 1.91
C ARG A 19 12.65 -5.29 0.40
N MET A 20 12.26 -6.47 -0.09
CA MET A 20 12.25 -6.78 -1.51
C MET A 20 10.94 -6.32 -2.14
N ARG A 21 11.04 -5.60 -3.26
CA ARG A 21 9.87 -5.20 -4.05
C ARG A 21 9.05 -6.43 -4.45
N PRO A 22 7.71 -6.39 -4.34
CA PRO A 22 6.87 -7.48 -4.80
C PRO A 22 7.12 -7.83 -6.28
N PRO A 23 7.16 -9.12 -6.64
CA PRO A 23 7.30 -9.51 -8.03
C PRO A 23 6.05 -9.10 -8.81
N SER A 24 6.30 -8.59 -10.02
CA SER A 24 5.28 -8.26 -11.02
C SER A 24 5.84 -8.70 -12.37
N LYS A 25 5.09 -9.52 -13.11
CA LYS A 25 5.46 -9.99 -14.44
C LYS A 25 4.50 -9.48 -15.50
N ASP A 26 5.05 -9.04 -16.62
CA ASP A 26 4.27 -8.74 -17.83
C ASP A 26 3.80 -10.05 -18.51
N GLN A 27 2.89 -9.96 -19.48
CA GLN A 27 2.40 -11.08 -20.30
C GLN A 27 3.55 -11.86 -20.98
N LYS A 28 4.69 -11.20 -21.19
CA LYS A 28 5.92 -11.76 -21.77
C LYS A 28 6.90 -12.34 -20.73
N GLY A 29 6.54 -12.32 -19.44
CA GLY A 29 7.37 -12.83 -18.35
C GLY A 29 8.50 -11.89 -17.89
N ASN A 30 8.59 -10.69 -18.46
CA ASN A 30 9.57 -9.68 -18.09
C ASN A 30 9.21 -8.98 -16.78
N ASN A 31 10.21 -8.39 -16.12
CA ASN A 31 10.02 -7.62 -14.90
C ASN A 31 9.16 -6.38 -15.17
N ALA A 32 7.96 -6.37 -14.60
CA ALA A 32 7.01 -5.28 -14.72
C ALA A 32 7.01 -4.38 -13.46
N PRO A 33 6.53 -3.14 -13.57
CA PRO A 33 6.30 -2.30 -12.40
C PRO A 33 5.21 -2.90 -11.50
N VAL A 34 5.24 -2.56 -10.21
CA VAL A 34 4.13 -2.84 -9.30
C VAL A 34 3.12 -1.73 -9.47
N VAL A 35 1.90 -2.07 -9.87
CA VAL A 35 0.80 -1.11 -9.99
C VAL A 35 0.16 -0.95 -8.60
N VAL A 36 0.28 0.25 -8.04
CA VAL A 36 -0.34 0.63 -6.76
C VAL A 36 -1.56 1.49 -7.04
N ASN A 37 -2.74 0.99 -6.66
CA ASN A 37 -3.97 1.76 -6.69
C ASN A 37 -4.09 2.55 -5.38
N ALA A 38 -3.95 3.86 -5.47
CA ALA A 38 -4.11 4.77 -4.34
C ALA A 38 -5.52 5.37 -4.32
N ASN A 39 -6.11 5.43 -3.13
CA ASN A 39 -7.38 6.09 -2.87
C ASN A 39 -7.22 6.99 -1.64
N ILE A 40 -7.73 8.21 -1.74
CA ILE A 40 -7.67 9.22 -0.68
C ILE A 40 -9.09 9.61 -0.31
N LEU A 41 -9.43 9.41 0.96
CA LEU A 41 -10.64 9.95 1.56
C LEU A 41 -10.27 11.17 2.41
N ILE A 42 -10.79 12.34 2.03
CA ILE A 42 -10.64 13.57 2.81
C ILE A 42 -11.76 13.59 3.85
N GLN A 43 -11.39 13.64 5.14
CA GLN A 43 -12.36 13.67 6.24
C GLN A 43 -12.68 15.10 6.66
N SER A 44 -11.66 15.96 6.74
CA SER A 44 -11.82 17.37 7.08
C SER A 44 -10.65 18.19 6.57
N VAL A 45 -10.92 19.46 6.30
CA VAL A 45 -9.92 20.49 6.01
C VAL A 45 -10.20 21.66 6.96
N SER A 46 -9.19 22.13 7.69
CA SER A 46 -9.30 23.20 8.67
C SER A 46 -8.09 24.13 8.63
N ASP A 47 -8.17 25.21 9.42
CA ASP A 47 -7.05 26.13 9.70
C ASP A 47 -6.31 26.60 8.44
N ILE A 48 -7.08 27.11 7.49
CA ILE A 48 -6.55 27.66 6.24
C ILE A 48 -5.93 29.02 6.53
N ASP A 49 -4.60 29.09 6.49
CA ASP A 49 -3.84 30.32 6.61
C ASP A 49 -3.31 30.78 5.24
N PHE A 50 -3.84 31.91 4.78
CA PHE A 50 -3.47 32.51 3.49
C PHE A 50 -2.15 33.29 3.53
N ILE A 51 -1.63 33.65 4.71
CA ILE A 51 -0.36 34.36 4.84
C ILE A 51 0.80 33.38 4.70
N SER A 52 0.73 32.25 5.39
CA SER A 52 1.76 31.20 5.31
C SER A 52 1.55 30.20 4.18
N MET A 53 0.39 30.25 3.50
CA MET A 53 -0.03 29.29 2.47
C MET A 53 -0.09 27.85 3.01
N GLN A 54 -0.64 27.70 4.21
CA GLN A 54 -0.77 26.41 4.90
C GLN A 54 -2.23 26.07 5.19
N TYR A 55 -2.52 24.78 5.27
CA TYR A 55 -3.81 24.26 5.69
C TYR A 55 -3.64 22.90 6.35
N ASP A 56 -4.51 22.61 7.30
CA ASP A 56 -4.54 21.31 7.95
C ASP A 56 -5.58 20.42 7.27
N ALA A 57 -5.18 19.21 6.89
CA ALA A 57 -6.06 18.23 6.25
C ALA A 57 -5.97 16.88 6.95
N LYS A 58 -7.14 16.38 7.37
CA LYS A 58 -7.27 15.02 7.89
C LYS A 58 -7.67 14.08 6.75
N ILE A 59 -6.75 13.18 6.39
CA ILE A 59 -6.95 12.24 5.28
C ILE A 59 -6.84 10.78 5.73
N THR A 60 -7.56 9.90 5.06
CA THR A 60 -7.35 8.45 5.12
C THR A 60 -6.81 7.99 3.78
N LEU A 61 -5.57 7.51 3.79
CA LEU A 61 -4.92 6.91 2.63
C LEU A 61 -5.23 5.41 2.60
N ARG A 62 -5.61 4.91 1.43
CA ARG A 62 -5.76 3.48 1.16
C ARG A 62 -4.98 3.12 -0.08
N GLU A 63 -4.11 2.14 0.05
CA GLU A 63 -3.32 1.62 -1.04
C GLU A 63 -3.62 0.14 -1.24
N TYR A 64 -3.63 -0.28 -2.50
CA TYR A 64 -3.77 -1.68 -2.85
C TYR A 64 -2.85 -2.01 -4.02
N TRP A 65 -2.04 -3.05 -3.85
CA TRP A 65 -1.24 -3.64 -4.92
C TRP A 65 -1.45 -5.15 -4.93
N LYS A 66 -1.38 -5.72 -6.14
CA LYS A 66 -1.41 -7.17 -6.34
C LYS A 66 -0.01 -7.65 -6.70
N VAL A 67 0.37 -8.78 -6.10
CA VAL A 67 1.54 -9.56 -6.53
C VAL A 67 1.10 -10.43 -7.71
N SER A 68 1.70 -10.27 -8.88
CA SER A 68 1.31 -10.96 -10.13
C SER A 68 2.45 -11.73 -10.76
#